data_AF-A0A1Z9U3B1-F1
#
_entry.id   AF-A0A1Z9U3B1-F1
#
_cell.length_a   1.000
_cell.length_b   1.000
_cell.length_c   1.000
_cell.angle_alpha   90.00
_cell.angle_beta   90.00
_cell.angle_gamma   90.00
#
_symmetry.space_group_name_H-M   'P 1'
#
loop_
_entity.id
_entity.type
_entity.pdbx_description
1 polymer ?
#
loop_
_entity_poly.entity_id
_entity_poly.type
_entity_poly.pdbx_seq_one_letter_code
_entity_poly.pdbx_strand_id
1 'polypeptide(L)'
;MTLVYLLSIPFLLLGYLVGKRYIQLYTTTIRKALQLASLIITLYVVAMLLFINGFLSESLAGTLMSLFYAFLSGIGIGKLHSQLEIKKSAGYPLYNFKNPVVHFTPLFIGSTLIIAGLLRIGWAFDFIITPIRLFSGTSLVVFGLVSFTLYITPHLRTQGILIIDHSIDWKTFLDYSWLGEDEVQLVFEKEVDSSTQINSVLNIRVNPGERVKLKRILAMKKDARKDLDS
;
A
#
# COMPACT_ATOMS: atom_id res chain seq x y z
N MET A 1 1.04 -29.40 16.00
CA MET A 1 1.50 -28.80 14.72
C MET A 1 0.36 -28.62 13.74
N THR A 2 -0.38 -29.67 13.35
CA THR A 2 -1.55 -29.60 12.43
C THR A 2 -2.66 -28.63 12.90
N LEU A 3 -2.95 -28.62 14.20
CA LEU A 3 -3.96 -27.74 14.79
C LEU A 3 -3.62 -26.24 14.63
N VAL A 4 -2.34 -25.87 14.69
CA VAL A 4 -1.90 -24.47 14.50
C VAL A 4 -2.11 -24.04 13.05
N TYR A 5 -1.84 -24.92 12.09
CA TYR A 5 -2.11 -24.65 10.67
C TYR A 5 -3.61 -24.44 10.41
N LEU A 6 -4.47 -25.30 10.98
CA LEU A 6 -5.92 -25.16 10.88
C LEU A 6 -6.42 -23.84 11.50
N LEU A 7 -5.94 -23.49 12.70
CA LEU A 7 -6.29 -22.21 13.34
C LEU A 7 -5.77 -20.99 12.59
N SER A 8 -4.72 -21.13 11.78
CA SER A 8 -4.16 -20.01 11.03
C SER A 8 -5.02 -19.62 9.81
N ILE A 9 -5.85 -20.52 9.29
CA ILE A 9 -6.75 -20.27 8.15
C ILE A 9 -7.74 -19.12 8.42
N PRO A 10 -8.54 -19.14 9.51
CA PRO A 10 -9.47 -18.04 9.78
C PRO A 10 -8.73 -16.72 10.02
N PHE A 11 -7.55 -16.73 10.62
CA PHE A 11 -6.73 -15.52 10.81
C PHE A 11 -6.19 -14.97 9.48
N LEU A 12 -5.77 -15.83 8.56
CA LEU A 12 -5.41 -15.45 7.19
C LEU A 12 -6.59 -14.79 6.46
N LEU A 13 -7.78 -15.39 6.52
CA LEU A 13 -8.99 -14.86 5.88
C LEU A 13 -9.40 -13.51 6.48
N LEU A 14 -9.37 -13.40 7.80
CA LEU A 14 -9.67 -12.15 8.49
C LEU A 14 -8.64 -11.06 8.11
N GLY A 15 -7.36 -11.41 8.06
CA GLY A 15 -6.29 -10.54 7.57
C GLY A 15 -6.53 -10.10 6.13
N TYR A 16 -6.91 -11.03 5.24
CA TYR A 16 -7.22 -10.73 3.84
C TYR A 16 -8.34 -9.69 3.70
N LEU A 17 -9.44 -9.86 4.44
CA LEU A 17 -10.54 -8.91 4.42
C LEU A 17 -10.12 -7.53 4.94
N VAL A 18 -9.33 -7.49 6.02
CA VAL A 18 -8.77 -6.25 6.58
C VAL A 18 -7.88 -5.54 5.56
N GLY A 19 -6.93 -6.26 4.97
CA GLY A 19 -6.00 -5.73 3.97
C GLY A 19 -6.68 -5.25 2.70
N LYS A 20 -7.74 -5.93 2.27
CA LYS A 20 -8.48 -5.57 1.04
C LYS A 20 -9.32 -4.31 1.21
N ARG A 21 -9.96 -4.11 2.37
CA ARG A 21 -10.98 -3.05 2.55
C ARG A 21 -10.55 -1.88 3.42
N TYR A 22 -9.84 -2.13 4.52
CA TYR A 22 -9.67 -1.13 5.58
C TYR A 22 -8.33 -0.41 5.53
N ILE A 23 -7.30 -1.03 4.95
CA ILE A 23 -5.96 -0.43 4.92
C ILE A 23 -5.84 0.49 3.70
N GLN A 24 -5.84 1.80 3.96
CA GLN A 24 -5.55 2.85 2.99
C GLN A 24 -4.22 3.53 3.36
N LEU A 25 -3.18 3.29 2.57
CA LEU A 25 -1.84 3.83 2.76
C LEU A 25 -1.81 5.33 2.48
N TYR A 26 -2.54 5.81 1.47
CA TYR A 26 -2.61 7.22 1.09
C TYR A 26 -3.15 8.12 2.21
N THR A 27 -4.08 7.63 3.02
CA THR A 27 -4.68 8.40 4.14
C THR A 27 -3.93 8.22 5.46
N THR A 28 -2.90 7.37 5.47
CA THR A 28 -2.11 7.09 6.67
C THR A 28 -1.14 8.23 6.92
N THR A 29 -1.43 9.04 7.94
CA THR A 29 -0.51 10.08 8.40
C THR A 29 0.56 9.49 9.31
N ILE A 30 1.72 10.17 9.39
CA ILE A 30 2.82 9.80 10.31
C ILE A 30 2.29 9.61 11.74
N ARG A 31 1.36 10.46 12.19
CA ARG A 31 0.72 10.36 13.50
C ARG A 31 -0.01 9.02 13.69
N LYS A 32 -0.86 8.63 12.74
CA LYS A 32 -1.60 7.36 12.80
C LYS A 32 -0.64 6.16 12.77
N ALA A 33 0.40 6.23 11.95
CA ALA A 33 1.44 5.21 11.87
C ALA A 33 2.19 5.05 13.20
N LEU A 34 2.60 6.16 13.83
CA LEU A 34 3.28 6.15 15.13
C LEU A 34 2.36 5.64 16.26
N GLN A 35 1.09 6.04 16.25
CA GLN A 35 0.11 5.53 17.21
C GLN A 35 -0.06 4.01 17.08
N LEU A 36 -0.20 3.50 15.86
CA LEU A 36 -0.31 2.07 15.61
C LEU A 36 0.98 1.32 16.03
N ALA A 37 2.15 1.86 15.70
CA ALA A 37 3.43 1.29 16.10
C ALA A 37 3.57 1.24 17.63
N SER A 38 3.20 2.32 18.32
CA SER A 38 3.22 2.37 19.79
C SER A 38 2.29 1.35 20.42
N LEU A 39 1.08 1.16 19.86
CA LEU A 39 0.13 0.14 20.32
C LEU A 39 0.71 -1.27 20.17
N ILE A 40 1.29 -1.58 19.00
CA ILE A 40 1.90 -2.89 18.73
C ILE A 40 3.07 -3.15 19.68
N ILE A 41 3.93 -2.16 19.91
CA ILE A 41 5.07 -2.28 20.83
C ILE A 41 4.59 -2.50 22.26
N THR A 42 3.60 -1.75 22.73
CA THR A 42 3.04 -1.93 24.07
C THR A 42 2.45 -3.33 24.25
N LEU A 43 1.68 -3.82 23.26
CA LEU A 43 1.14 -5.19 23.28
C LEU A 43 2.26 -6.24 23.31
N TYR A 44 3.33 -6.03 22.56
CA TYR A 44 4.50 -6.91 22.58
C TYR A 44 5.19 -6.93 23.95
N VAL A 45 5.40 -5.76 24.57
CA VAL A 45 6.02 -5.65 25.90
C VAL A 45 5.15 -6.35 26.95
N VAL A 46 3.83 -6.16 26.92
CA VAL A 46 2.90 -6.84 27.83
C VAL A 46 2.97 -8.36 27.63
N ALA A 47 2.96 -8.83 26.37
CA ALA A 47 3.09 -10.26 26.08
C ALA A 47 4.43 -10.84 26.57
N MET A 48 5.53 -10.08 26.42
CA MET A 48 6.85 -10.46 26.90
C MET A 48 6.91 -10.54 28.44
N LEU A 49 6.28 -9.58 29.14
CA LEU A 49 6.17 -9.62 30.61
C LEU A 49 5.36 -10.83 31.08
N LEU A 50 4.24 -11.16 30.41
CA LEU A 50 3.46 -12.35 30.73
C LEU A 50 4.25 -13.65 30.50
N PHE A 51 5.09 -13.68 29.47
CA PHE A 51 5.97 -14.81 29.18
C PHE A 51 7.06 -14.97 30.24
N ILE A 52 7.77 -13.89 30.60
CA ILE A 52 8.85 -13.93 31.60
C ILE A 52 8.32 -14.33 32.99
N ASN A 53 7.13 -13.85 33.36
CA ASN A 53 6.51 -14.19 34.64
C ASN A 53 5.85 -15.58 34.67
N GLY A 54 6.00 -16.39 33.61
CA GLY A 54 5.51 -17.77 33.56
C GLY A 54 4.00 -17.93 33.35
N PHE A 55 3.26 -16.84 33.14
CA PHE A 55 1.83 -16.90 32.81
C PHE A 55 1.56 -17.44 31.39
N LEU A 56 2.58 -17.43 30.54
CA LEU A 56 2.46 -17.81 29.13
C LEU A 56 3.47 -18.92 28.81
N SER A 57 2.98 -20.12 28.51
CA SER A 57 3.85 -21.25 28.14
C SER A 57 4.46 -21.04 26.75
N GLU A 58 5.61 -21.66 26.49
CA GLU A 58 6.32 -21.57 25.21
C GLU A 58 5.45 -22.02 24.02
N SER A 59 4.68 -23.10 24.21
CA SER A 59 3.74 -23.61 23.20
C SER A 59 2.64 -22.59 22.87
N LEU A 60 2.10 -21.92 23.89
CA LEU A 60 1.04 -20.92 23.72
C LEU A 60 1.59 -19.66 23.04
N ALA A 61 2.77 -19.20 23.46
CA ALA A 61 3.47 -18.06 22.86
C ALA A 61 3.76 -18.30 21.38
N GLY A 62 4.30 -19.48 21.04
CA GLY A 62 4.58 -19.86 19.67
C GLY A 62 3.32 -19.96 18.79
N THR A 63 2.21 -20.43 19.36
CA THR A 63 0.93 -20.49 18.67
C THR A 63 0.38 -19.08 18.40
N LEU A 64 0.34 -18.22 19.41
CA LEU A 64 -0.13 -16.83 19.26
C LEU A 64 0.70 -16.06 18.22
N MET A 65 2.02 -16.20 18.25
CA MET A 65 2.89 -15.57 17.25
C MET A 65 2.63 -16.12 15.83
N SER A 66 2.40 -17.43 15.69
CA SER A 66 2.03 -18.03 14.39
C SER A 66 0.74 -17.43 13.85
N LEU A 67 -0.28 -17.29 14.69
CA LEU A 67 -1.58 -16.71 14.31
C LEU A 67 -1.45 -15.23 13.95
N PHE A 68 -0.63 -14.48 14.68
CA PHE A 68 -0.35 -13.09 14.36
C PHE A 68 0.34 -12.95 12.99
N TYR A 69 1.35 -13.77 12.70
CA TYR A 69 1.99 -13.77 11.38
C TYR A 69 1.07 -14.27 10.26
N ALA A 70 0.17 -15.21 10.55
CA ALA A 70 -0.86 -15.65 9.61
C ALA A 70 -1.81 -14.49 9.28
N PHE A 71 -2.25 -13.74 10.29
CA PHE A 71 -3.05 -12.52 10.10
C PHE A 71 -2.31 -11.46 9.28
N LEU A 72 -1.03 -11.18 9.59
CA LEU A 72 -0.20 -10.24 8.82
C LEU A 72 0.00 -10.68 7.36
N SER A 73 0.20 -11.98 7.12
CA SER A 73 0.26 -12.55 5.78
C SER A 73 -1.04 -12.30 5.02
N GLY A 74 -2.17 -12.54 5.68
CA GLY A 74 -3.50 -12.25 5.14
C GLY A 74 -3.65 -10.78 4.75
N ILE A 75 -3.27 -9.86 5.63
CA ILE A 75 -3.27 -8.41 5.36
C ILE A 75 -2.48 -8.09 4.08
N GLY A 76 -1.26 -8.62 3.98
CA GLY A 76 -0.42 -8.42 2.80
C GLY A 76 -1.12 -8.90 1.52
N ILE A 77 -1.74 -10.09 1.54
CA ILE A 77 -2.40 -10.68 0.36
C ILE A 77 -3.61 -9.84 -0.03
N GLY A 78 -4.44 -9.47 0.94
CA GLY A 78 -5.60 -8.62 0.73
C GLY A 78 -5.22 -7.27 0.14
N LYS A 79 -4.13 -6.68 0.63
CA LYS A 79 -3.64 -5.40 0.12
C LYS A 79 -3.06 -5.52 -1.28
N LEU A 80 -2.28 -6.57 -1.54
CA LEU A 80 -1.74 -6.87 -2.88
C LEU A 80 -2.88 -7.01 -3.90
N HIS A 81 -3.92 -7.78 -3.55
CA HIS A 81 -5.12 -7.94 -4.38
C HIS A 81 -5.76 -6.60 -4.69
N SER A 82 -6.08 -5.81 -3.67
CA SER A 82 -6.70 -4.48 -3.81
C SER A 82 -5.88 -3.56 -4.72
N GLN A 83 -4.55 -3.56 -4.54
CA GLN A 83 -3.65 -2.76 -5.36
C GLN A 83 -3.65 -3.16 -6.84
N LEU A 84 -3.67 -4.47 -7.13
CA LEU A 84 -3.74 -4.97 -8.50
C LEU A 84 -5.08 -4.63 -9.16
N GLU A 85 -6.19 -4.70 -8.42
CA GLU A 85 -7.51 -4.27 -8.92
C GLU A 85 -7.52 -2.78 -9.28
N ILE A 86 -7.00 -1.91 -8.40
CA ILE A 86 -6.92 -0.46 -8.64
C ILE A 86 -6.02 -0.15 -9.84
N LYS A 87 -4.88 -0.85 -9.97
CA LYS A 87 -3.98 -0.68 -11.12
C LYS A 87 -4.63 -1.10 -12.43
N LYS A 88 -5.45 -2.14 -12.41
CA LYS A 88 -6.17 -2.62 -13.59
C LYS A 88 -7.28 -1.65 -13.99
N SER A 89 -8.02 -1.11 -13.02
CA SER A 89 -9.11 -0.16 -13.30
C SER A 89 -8.62 1.22 -13.75
N ALA A 90 -7.45 1.67 -13.29
CA ALA A 90 -6.90 2.98 -13.64
C ALA A 90 -6.47 3.12 -15.13
N GLY A 91 -6.40 2.02 -15.90
CA GLY A 91 -6.09 2.03 -17.33
C GLY A 91 -4.60 2.21 -17.66
N TYR A 92 -4.29 2.64 -18.89
CA TYR A 92 -2.92 2.68 -19.41
C TYR A 92 -2.13 3.91 -18.91
N PRO A 93 -0.81 3.80 -18.67
CA PRO A 93 0.01 4.93 -18.23
C PRO A 93 0.18 5.97 -19.34
N LEU A 94 -0.07 7.25 -19.02
CA LEU A 94 0.11 8.39 -19.91
C LEU A 94 1.38 9.18 -19.58
N TYR A 95 1.62 9.40 -18.27
CA TYR A 95 2.75 10.16 -17.77
C TYR A 95 3.15 9.73 -16.36
N ASN A 96 4.45 9.73 -16.09
CA ASN A 96 5.01 9.57 -14.75
C ASN A 96 6.25 10.45 -14.58
N PHE A 97 6.38 11.04 -13.39
CA PHE A 97 7.60 11.72 -13.00
C PHE A 97 8.72 10.68 -12.78
N LYS A 98 9.88 10.90 -13.41
CA LYS A 98 11.01 9.96 -13.39
C LYS A 98 12.02 10.44 -12.36
N ASN A 99 11.84 10.01 -11.12
CA ASN A 99 12.86 10.18 -10.08
C ASN A 99 13.47 8.81 -9.75
N PRO A 100 14.77 8.59 -10.01
CA PRO A 100 15.44 7.32 -9.72
C PRO A 100 15.28 6.88 -8.26
N VAL A 101 15.46 7.79 -7.30
CA VAL A 101 15.36 7.47 -5.87
C VAL A 101 13.96 6.96 -5.54
N VAL A 102 12.94 7.68 -5.99
CA VAL A 102 11.54 7.34 -5.71
C VAL A 102 11.10 6.07 -6.45
N HIS A 103 11.65 5.82 -7.63
CA HIS A 103 11.40 4.61 -8.41
C HIS A 103 12.06 3.37 -7.80
N PHE A 104 13.31 3.47 -7.37
CA PHE A 104 14.07 2.33 -6.86
C PHE A 104 13.79 1.99 -5.40
N THR A 105 13.38 2.96 -4.57
CA THR A 105 13.07 2.74 -3.14
C THR A 105 12.11 1.56 -2.90
N PRO A 106 10.90 1.51 -3.52
CA PRO A 106 9.98 0.39 -3.32
C PRO A 106 10.53 -0.94 -3.85
N LEU A 107 11.38 -0.91 -4.90
CA LEU A 107 12.01 -2.10 -5.48
C LEU A 107 13.08 -2.68 -4.54
N PHE A 108 13.89 -1.83 -3.91
CA PHE A 108 14.90 -2.26 -2.94
C PHE A 108 14.26 -2.81 -1.67
N ILE A 109 13.26 -2.11 -1.13
CA ILE A 109 12.51 -2.57 0.04
C ILE A 109 11.81 -3.90 -0.28
N GLY A 110 11.15 -3.99 -1.43
CA GLY A 110 10.47 -5.19 -1.90
C GLY A 110 11.41 -6.39 -2.02
N SER A 111 12.53 -6.21 -2.72
CA SER A 111 13.55 -7.25 -2.90
C SER A 111 14.11 -7.74 -1.56
N THR A 112 14.44 -6.81 -0.66
CA THR A 112 15.00 -7.14 0.66
C THR A 112 14.02 -7.97 1.49
N LEU A 113 12.74 -7.58 1.50
CA LEU A 113 11.69 -8.30 2.23
C LEU A 113 11.44 -9.69 1.66
N ILE A 114 11.45 -9.85 0.33
CA ILE A 114 11.28 -11.17 -0.30
C ILE A 114 12.46 -12.08 0.05
N ILE A 115 13.69 -11.60 -0.08
CA ILE A 115 14.88 -12.40 0.25
C ILE A 115 14.87 -12.79 1.73
N ALA A 116 14.62 -11.83 2.63
CA ALA A 116 14.51 -12.11 4.07
C ALA A 116 13.39 -13.10 4.39
N GLY A 117 12.25 -13.00 3.70
CA GLY A 117 11.13 -13.92 3.84
C GLY A 117 11.46 -15.34 3.39
N LEU A 118 12.08 -15.51 2.23
CA LEU A 118 12.50 -16.81 1.72
C LEU A 118 13.54 -17.48 2.63
N LEU A 119 14.52 -16.72 3.10
CA LEU A 119 15.50 -17.18 4.09
C LEU A 119 14.82 -17.60 5.41
N ARG A 120 13.80 -16.86 5.83
CA ARG A 120 13.04 -17.13 7.06
C ARG A 120 12.19 -18.39 6.98
N ILE A 121 11.58 -18.67 5.83
CA ILE A 121 10.86 -19.93 5.57
C ILE A 121 11.83 -21.11 5.64
N GLY A 122 13.10 -20.88 5.28
CA GLY A 122 14.07 -21.95 5.11
C GLY A 122 13.95 -22.61 3.74
N TRP A 123 13.45 -21.90 2.71
CA TRP A 123 13.18 -22.48 1.39
C TRP A 123 14.43 -23.15 0.76
N ALA A 124 15.62 -22.63 1.04
CA ALA A 124 16.89 -23.13 0.50
C ALA A 124 17.68 -24.00 1.49
N PHE A 125 17.12 -24.33 2.65
CA PHE A 125 17.80 -25.07 3.72
C PHE A 125 16.92 -26.22 4.20
N ASP A 126 17.49 -27.38 4.52
CA ASP A 126 16.74 -28.58 4.98
C ASP A 126 16.20 -28.45 6.43
N PHE A 127 15.72 -27.27 6.81
CA PHE A 127 15.12 -27.03 8.11
C PHE A 127 13.68 -27.52 8.19
N ILE A 128 13.29 -28.00 9.37
CA ILE A 128 11.89 -28.31 9.68
C ILE A 128 11.07 -27.01 9.58
N ILE A 129 10.08 -27.01 8.67
CA ILE A 129 9.16 -25.90 8.48
C ILE A 129 8.16 -25.88 9.64
N THR A 130 8.39 -24.98 10.61
CA THR A 130 7.46 -24.72 11.70
C THR A 130 6.41 -23.66 11.28
N PRO A 131 5.19 -23.68 11.84
CA PRO A 131 4.15 -22.69 11.51
C PRO A 131 4.63 -21.25 11.66
N ILE A 132 5.39 -20.95 12.72
CA ILE A 132 5.99 -19.63 12.95
C ILE A 132 6.89 -19.23 11.77
N ARG A 133 7.78 -20.13 11.31
CA ARG A 133 8.70 -19.84 10.20
C ARG A 133 7.94 -19.63 8.90
N LEU A 134 6.96 -20.49 8.62
CA LEU A 134 6.15 -20.39 7.41
C LEU A 134 5.41 -19.05 7.35
N PHE A 135 4.62 -18.72 8.38
CA PHE A 135 3.79 -17.51 8.33
C PHE A 135 4.61 -16.24 8.49
N SER A 136 5.65 -16.23 9.34
CA SER A 136 6.53 -15.05 9.44
C SER A 136 7.25 -14.76 8.11
N GLY A 137 7.81 -15.79 7.48
CA GLY A 137 8.47 -15.61 6.19
C GLY A 137 7.49 -15.28 5.06
N THR A 138 6.29 -15.89 5.05
CA THR A 138 5.24 -15.57 4.08
C THR A 138 4.80 -14.11 4.19
N SER A 139 4.59 -13.59 5.41
CA SER A 139 4.23 -12.19 5.60
C SER A 139 5.27 -11.24 5.00
N LEU A 140 6.57 -11.52 5.18
CA LEU A 140 7.65 -10.73 4.60
C LEU A 140 7.63 -10.77 3.07
N VAL A 141 7.49 -11.96 2.47
CA VAL A 141 7.40 -12.11 1.00
C VAL A 141 6.24 -11.29 0.45
N VAL A 142 5.06 -11.40 1.06
CA VAL A 142 3.87 -10.73 0.57
C VAL A 142 3.96 -9.21 0.75
N PHE A 143 4.46 -8.70 1.88
CA PHE A 143 4.72 -7.26 2.03
C PHE A 143 5.79 -6.77 1.05
N GLY A 144 6.76 -7.61 0.71
CA GLY A 144 7.71 -7.37 -0.37
C GLY A 144 7.00 -7.20 -1.72
N LEU A 145 6.09 -8.11 -2.07
CA LEU A 145 5.27 -8.00 -3.28
C LEU A 145 4.40 -6.74 -3.30
N VAL A 146 3.78 -6.38 -2.16
CA VAL A 146 3.02 -5.12 -2.04
C VAL A 146 3.94 -3.93 -2.33
N SER A 147 5.18 -3.94 -1.87
CA SER A 147 6.14 -2.85 -2.11
C SER A 147 6.38 -2.62 -3.61
N PHE A 148 6.51 -3.69 -4.42
CA PHE A 148 6.58 -3.58 -5.88
C PHE A 148 5.33 -2.96 -6.52
N THR A 149 4.19 -3.01 -5.82
CA THR A 149 2.96 -2.38 -6.33
C THR A 149 2.84 -0.90 -5.99
N LEU A 150 3.68 -0.33 -5.13
CA LEU A 150 3.54 1.06 -4.72
C LEU A 150 4.10 2.04 -5.76
N TYR A 151 3.25 2.97 -6.21
CA TYR A 151 3.69 4.15 -6.95
C TYR A 151 3.75 5.35 -6.01
N ILE A 152 4.96 5.73 -5.58
CA ILE A 152 5.14 6.85 -4.65
C ILE A 152 4.86 8.19 -5.34
N THR A 153 5.22 8.32 -6.62
CA THR A 153 4.88 9.48 -7.46
C THR A 153 3.50 9.33 -8.09
N PRO A 154 2.80 10.44 -8.38
CA PRO A 154 1.58 10.42 -9.17
C PRO A 154 1.82 9.86 -10.57
N HIS A 155 1.08 8.81 -10.91
CA HIS A 155 1.05 8.22 -12.24
C HIS A 155 -0.24 8.64 -12.93
N LEU A 156 -0.14 9.49 -13.94
CA LEU A 156 -1.28 9.81 -14.81
C LEU A 156 -1.56 8.59 -15.69
N ARG A 157 -2.79 8.09 -15.61
CA ARG A 157 -3.30 7.00 -16.45
C ARG A 157 -4.52 7.45 -17.23
N THR A 158 -5.03 6.61 -18.12
CA THR A 158 -6.16 6.96 -18.99
C THR A 158 -7.45 7.23 -18.22
N GLN A 159 -7.73 6.49 -17.14
CA GLN A 159 -8.97 6.62 -16.35
C GLN A 159 -8.82 7.49 -15.10
N GLY A 160 -7.60 7.74 -14.63
CA GLY A 160 -7.38 8.60 -13.48
C GLY A 160 -5.90 8.82 -13.16
N ILE A 161 -5.64 9.44 -12.01
CA ILE A 161 -4.31 9.59 -11.43
C ILE A 161 -4.15 8.60 -10.29
N LEU A 162 -3.15 7.74 -10.39
CA LEU A 162 -2.84 6.73 -9.38
C LEU A 162 -1.69 7.20 -8.49
N ILE A 163 -1.91 7.21 -7.17
CA ILE A 163 -0.91 7.56 -6.15
C ILE A 163 -1.01 6.54 -5.02
N ILE A 164 0.09 5.83 -4.76
CA ILE A 164 0.25 4.79 -3.72
C ILE A 164 -0.78 3.67 -3.84
N ASP A 165 -1.99 3.89 -3.33
CA ASP A 165 -3.13 2.98 -3.29
C ASP A 165 -4.48 3.68 -3.49
N HIS A 166 -4.44 4.92 -3.99
CA HIS A 166 -5.61 5.74 -4.27
C HIS A 166 -5.62 6.15 -5.75
N SER A 167 -6.80 6.08 -6.36
CA SER A 167 -7.04 6.51 -7.74
C SER A 167 -8.00 7.69 -7.74
N ILE A 168 -7.55 8.82 -8.28
CA ILE A 168 -8.35 10.02 -8.49
C ILE A 168 -8.91 9.97 -9.90
N ASP A 169 -10.23 9.93 -10.07
CA ASP A 169 -10.88 9.89 -11.39
C ASP A 169 -10.67 11.23 -12.12
N TRP A 170 -10.47 11.17 -13.44
CA TRP A 170 -10.46 12.38 -14.27
C TRP A 170 -11.79 13.14 -14.24
N LYS A 171 -12.91 12.50 -13.91
CA LYS A 171 -14.21 13.17 -13.77
C LYS A 171 -14.19 14.29 -12.73
N THR A 172 -13.37 14.18 -11.68
CA THR A 172 -13.28 15.21 -10.64
C THR A 172 -12.27 16.32 -10.97
N PHE A 173 -11.55 16.23 -12.09
CA PHE A 173 -10.51 17.20 -12.48
C PHE A 173 -11.08 18.53 -12.96
N LEU A 174 -10.86 19.64 -12.27
CA LEU A 174 -11.43 20.95 -12.59
C LEU A 174 -10.50 21.79 -13.47
N ASP A 175 -9.29 22.03 -12.99
CA ASP A 175 -8.32 22.87 -13.69
C ASP A 175 -6.88 22.52 -13.33
N TYR A 176 -5.93 23.09 -14.06
CA TYR A 176 -4.51 23.02 -13.78
C TYR A 176 -3.84 24.39 -13.90
N SER A 177 -2.90 24.67 -13.00
CA SER A 177 -2.07 25.87 -13.02
C SER A 177 -0.60 25.50 -12.96
N TRP A 178 0.25 26.24 -13.67
CA TRP A 178 1.70 26.06 -13.59
C TRP A 178 2.23 26.94 -12.46
N LEU A 179 2.82 26.32 -11.43
CA LEU A 179 3.46 27.04 -10.32
C LEU A 179 4.90 27.44 -10.67
N GLY A 180 5.51 26.77 -11.64
CA GLY A 180 6.85 27.06 -12.16
C GLY A 180 7.11 26.32 -13.47
N GLU A 181 8.39 26.18 -13.83
CA GLU A 181 8.79 25.42 -15.03
C GLU A 181 8.61 23.90 -14.84
N ASP A 182 8.85 23.42 -13.62
CA ASP A 182 8.91 21.99 -13.28
C ASP A 182 7.76 21.51 -12.39
N GLU A 183 6.76 22.36 -12.10
CA GLU A 183 5.66 22.00 -11.20
C GLU A 183 4.31 22.45 -11.77
N VAL A 184 3.39 21.49 -11.83
CA VAL A 184 1.99 21.72 -12.18
C VAL A 184 1.10 21.37 -11.00
N GLN A 185 0.17 22.26 -10.72
CA GLN A 185 -0.85 22.09 -9.71
C GLN A 185 -2.15 21.68 -10.42
N LEU A 186 -2.75 20.58 -9.96
CA LEU A 186 -4.03 20.09 -10.43
C LEU A 186 -5.08 20.32 -9.34
N VAL A 187 -6.23 20.86 -9.74
CA VAL A 187 -7.35 21.13 -8.87
C VAL A 187 -8.43 20.11 -9.16
N PHE A 188 -8.88 19.41 -8.13
CA PHE A 188 -9.95 18.42 -8.19
C PHE A 188 -11.08 18.80 -7.26
N GLU A 189 -12.29 18.48 -7.69
CA GLU A 189 -13.49 18.54 -6.88
C GLU A 189 -13.45 17.43 -5.82
N LYS A 190 -13.65 17.81 -4.57
CA LYS A 190 -13.79 16.88 -3.45
C LYS A 190 -15.10 17.18 -2.74
N GLU A 191 -16.05 16.26 -2.85
CA GLU A 191 -17.24 16.27 -2.02
C GLU A 191 -16.84 15.86 -0.59
N VAL A 192 -17.11 16.74 0.38
CA VAL A 192 -16.83 16.50 1.80
C VAL A 192 -18.11 16.19 2.58
N ASP A 193 -19.24 16.72 2.12
CA ASP A 193 -20.61 16.38 2.48
C ASP A 193 -21.54 16.96 1.40
N SER A 194 -22.79 16.51 1.33
CA SER A 194 -23.81 16.77 0.28
C SER A 194 -24.08 18.24 -0.11
N SER A 195 -23.39 19.20 0.49
CA SER A 195 -23.57 20.64 0.31
C SER A 195 -22.27 21.46 0.23
N THR A 196 -21.08 20.87 0.43
CA THR A 196 -19.80 21.60 0.40
C THR A 196 -18.77 20.95 -0.52
N GLN A 197 -18.54 21.58 -1.67
CA GLN A 197 -17.44 21.27 -2.58
C GLN A 197 -16.16 21.94 -2.05
N ILE A 198 -15.15 21.13 -1.73
CA ILE A 198 -13.80 21.64 -1.43
C ILE A 198 -12.89 21.29 -2.60
N ASN A 199 -12.05 22.23 -3.01
CA ASN A 199 -11.02 21.97 -4.00
C ASN A 199 -9.86 21.22 -3.36
N SER A 200 -9.64 19.97 -3.76
CA SER A 200 -8.42 19.25 -3.43
C SER A 200 -7.34 19.55 -4.45
N VAL A 201 -6.12 19.77 -3.95
CA VAL A 201 -5.01 20.26 -4.76
C VAL A 201 -3.90 19.21 -4.76
N LEU A 202 -3.44 18.84 -5.94
CA LEU A 202 -2.34 17.90 -6.13
C LEU A 202 -1.24 18.57 -6.96
N ASN A 203 -0.04 18.65 -6.38
CA ASN A 203 1.12 19.13 -7.10
C ASN A 203 1.89 17.96 -7.72
N ILE A 204 2.24 18.09 -8.99
CA ILE A 204 3.00 17.10 -9.75
C ILE A 204 4.25 17.77 -10.31
N ARG A 205 5.41 17.15 -10.06
CA ARG A 205 6.67 17.55 -10.67
C ARG A 205 6.76 17.04 -12.10
N VAL A 206 7.38 17.83 -12.96
CA VAL A 206 7.51 17.57 -14.38
C VAL A 206 8.98 17.32 -14.73
N ASN A 207 9.24 16.26 -15.50
CA ASN A 207 10.57 15.99 -16.02
C ASN A 207 10.99 17.07 -17.03
N PRO A 208 12.28 17.48 -17.05
CA PRO A 208 12.79 18.42 -18.04
C PRO A 208 12.46 17.97 -19.47
N GLY A 209 11.95 18.90 -20.29
CA GLY A 209 11.59 18.62 -21.70
C GLY A 209 10.26 17.91 -21.93
N GLU A 210 9.58 17.37 -20.89
CA GLU A 210 8.29 16.69 -21.04
C GLU A 210 7.07 17.62 -20.80
N ARG A 211 7.30 18.92 -20.56
CA ARG A 211 6.27 19.93 -20.29
C ARG A 211 5.19 20.01 -21.36
N VAL A 212 5.57 20.03 -22.64
CA VAL A 212 4.64 20.12 -23.77
C VAL A 212 3.74 18.90 -23.83
N LYS A 213 4.29 17.71 -23.58
CA LYS A 213 3.54 16.45 -23.54
C LYS A 213 2.50 16.48 -22.42
N LEU A 214 2.90 16.88 -21.22
CA LEU A 214 1.99 16.97 -20.08
C LEU A 214 0.89 18.01 -20.30
N LYS A 215 1.23 19.18 -20.85
CA LYS A 215 0.25 20.23 -21.19
C LYS A 215 -0.82 19.72 -22.17
N ARG A 216 -0.43 18.95 -23.19
CA ARG A 216 -1.39 18.33 -24.13
C ARG A 216 -2.32 17.36 -23.43
N ILE A 217 -1.78 16.48 -22.58
CA ILE A 217 -2.59 15.51 -21.82
C ILE A 217 -3.62 16.23 -20.93
N LEU A 218 -3.19 17.24 -20.17
CA LEU A 218 -4.07 17.98 -19.26
C LEU A 218 -5.14 18.78 -20.01
N ALA A 219 -4.79 19.42 -21.13
CA ALA A 219 -5.75 20.11 -21.99
C ALA A 219 -6.82 19.16 -22.52
N MET A 220 -6.42 18.01 -23.09
CA MET A 220 -7.37 16.99 -23.57
C MET A 220 -8.31 16.49 -22.47
N LYS A 221 -7.81 16.34 -21.24
CA LYS A 221 -8.64 15.91 -20.09
C LYS A 221 -9.59 17.00 -19.60
N LYS A 222 -9.18 18.27 -19.66
CA LYS A 222 -10.04 19.41 -19.34
C LYS A 222 -11.19 19.54 -20.35
N ASP A 223 -10.88 19.43 -21.63
CA ASP A 223 -11.88 19.54 -22.69
C ASP A 223 -12.89 18.38 -22.62
N ALA A 224 -12.40 17.15 -22.43
CA ALA A 224 -13.27 15.98 -22.26
C ALA A 224 -14.20 16.06 -21.03
N ARG A 225 -13.86 16.85 -20.00
CA ARG A 225 -14.77 17.10 -18.88
C ARG A 225 -15.84 18.12 -19.24
N LYS A 226 -15.48 19.21 -19.95
CA LYS A 226 -16.47 20.21 -20.39
C LYS A 226 -17.58 19.57 -21.22
N ASP A 227 -17.23 18.59 -22.05
CA ASP A 227 -18.20 17.82 -22.86
C ASP A 227 -19.13 16.92 -22.01
N LEU A 228 -18.79 16.62 -20.75
CA LEU A 228 -19.64 15.88 -19.81
C LEU A 228 -20.60 16.80 -19.04
N ASP A 229 -20.25 18.08 -18.89
CA ASP A 229 -21.03 19.10 -18.19
C ASP A 229 -22.02 19.85 -19.12
N SER A 230 -21.89 19.68 -20.45
CA SER A 230 -22.76 20.24 -21.50
C SER A 230 -23.88 19.29 -21.93
#